data_AF-A0A7J7KA55-F1
#
_entry.id   AF-A0A7J7KA55-F1
#
_cell.length_a   1.000
_cell.length_b   1.000
_cell.length_c   1.000
_cell.angle_alpha   90.00
_cell.angle_beta   90.00
_cell.angle_gamma   90.00
#
_symmetry.space_group_name_H-M   'P 1'
#
loop_
_entity.id
_entity.type
_entity.pdbx_description
1 polymer ?
#
loop_
_entity_poly.entity_id
_entity_poly.type
_entity_poly.pdbx_seq_one_letter_code
_entity_poly.pdbx_strand_id
1 'polypeptide(L)'
;MDAAAALAVSSNEYVDTSFKNSRLPPLPISRENSSDQLQKYRYSPVTNPFKTGPSFVVKGTKHVLPSPHSLKAHREVFDYLMEEFSTYKPLLSAIKNEYEMMLSNNRELTRKLEPLKQVLITTTEQCEQRLHAIRSKDRPEILILKQKSEALKNQIEVMKMEQLKYQNQVDELQENCQMNMKNINELRYRQEDLIMQQQAANQYASGEDPTMMKIALRRAKYDEGIALEKLKEMSDKYANVTPRRDFEELQKELEALRKYFYEKDRDTETLKTEHDTLLEVHKQVIVQRDEFFQESERLRQTATPRPEWEKCADIVPGGQGDREDVPAYLRYEGQVRNRHLGKKETAILIKDVWKEKTAANAETKSEDVDKPERIPMSVFLVQYLNTKFPLHQMVVEWCYNIHDSCQRYSHDERIAMFLGILTDEIDEEVYYGQLNLMSRLLGYFRQIAADEENPNVLSRDMFKLALSDFFEDKDEADIEQLVRAAEQESNITEANESFTYANLFIEDEEGKFGAFVDEVKRQLEKEKNYVSDIMKEVDTKKVSYDELQRAITLADPEIEETRVDAILFWAYRVRTSSHWKNLSLSHILILSKG
;
A
#
# COMPACT_ATOMS: atom_id res chain seq x y z
N MET A 1 -50.51 -7.88 55.88
CA MET A 1 -49.23 -8.43 55.40
C MET A 1 -48.94 -7.73 54.08
N ASP A 2 -48.75 -6.42 54.09
CA ASP A 2 -47.53 -5.70 54.54
C ASP A 2 -46.30 -6.19 53.78
N ALA A 3 -45.47 -5.37 53.16
CA ALA A 3 -45.47 -3.93 52.89
C ALA A 3 -44.26 -3.64 51.97
N ALA A 4 -44.26 -2.42 51.43
CA ALA A 4 -43.13 -1.65 50.88
C ALA A 4 -42.73 -1.93 49.40
N ALA A 5 -42.99 -1.07 48.41
CA ALA A 5 -42.79 0.39 48.24
C ALA A 5 -41.42 0.76 47.63
N ALA A 6 -41.46 1.17 46.35
CA ALA A 6 -40.72 2.26 45.68
C ALA A 6 -40.92 2.10 44.15
N LEU A 7 -41.35 3.05 43.31
CA LEU A 7 -41.68 4.48 43.41
C LEU A 7 -42.47 4.88 42.12
N ALA A 8 -43.73 5.29 42.30
CA ALA A 8 -44.46 6.43 41.70
C ALA A 8 -44.55 6.64 40.14
N VAL A 9 -45.74 6.65 39.48
CA VAL A 9 -46.94 7.54 39.57
C VAL A 9 -46.62 8.96 39.04
N SER A 10 -47.00 9.31 37.80
CA SER A 10 -48.31 9.80 37.28
C SER A 10 -48.37 11.32 37.13
N SER A 11 -48.79 11.71 35.94
CA SER A 11 -49.46 12.93 35.45
C SER A 11 -50.08 13.91 36.45
N ASN A 12 -49.96 15.20 36.12
CA ASN A 12 -50.97 16.27 36.25
C ASN A 12 -50.54 17.42 35.30
N GLU A 13 -51.23 17.79 34.21
CA GLU A 13 -52.53 18.47 34.03
C GLU A 13 -52.49 20.03 34.01
N TYR A 14 -53.13 20.60 32.96
CA TYR A 14 -53.74 21.95 32.80
C TYR A 14 -52.80 23.19 32.62
N VAL A 15 -53.03 24.21 31.76
CA VAL A 15 -54.24 24.94 31.31
C VAL A 15 -54.04 25.66 29.92
N ASP A 16 -54.98 25.43 29.01
CA ASP A 16 -55.82 26.30 28.14
C ASP A 16 -55.45 27.67 27.46
N THR A 17 -55.92 27.77 26.20
CA THR A 17 -56.42 28.89 25.36
C THR A 17 -55.60 30.16 25.00
N SER A 18 -55.53 30.49 23.70
CA SER A 18 -56.27 31.62 23.05
C SER A 18 -55.57 32.35 21.88
N PHE A 19 -56.23 32.31 20.70
CA PHE A 19 -56.46 33.38 19.70
C PHE A 19 -55.59 33.58 18.42
N LYS A 20 -56.28 33.29 17.29
CA LYS A 20 -56.55 34.11 16.06
C LYS A 20 -55.67 33.97 14.79
N ASN A 21 -56.28 33.31 13.80
CA ASN A 21 -56.49 33.72 12.39
C ASN A 21 -55.46 34.63 11.70
N SER A 22 -54.85 34.13 10.62
CA SER A 22 -54.88 34.84 9.32
C SER A 22 -54.59 33.88 8.15
N ARG A 23 -55.26 34.15 7.04
CA ARG A 23 -55.47 33.33 5.84
C ARG A 23 -54.39 33.53 4.76
N LEU A 24 -54.26 32.51 3.89
CA LEU A 24 -53.84 32.49 2.46
C LEU A 24 -52.34 32.63 2.12
N PRO A 25 -51.88 32.15 0.93
CA PRO A 25 -52.35 31.08 0.04
C PRO A 25 -51.22 30.10 -0.40
N PRO A 26 -51.51 29.01 -1.14
CA PRO A 26 -50.49 28.15 -1.75
C PRO A 26 -50.05 28.70 -3.13
N LEU A 27 -48.77 28.53 -3.48
CA LEU A 27 -48.21 28.83 -4.79
C LEU A 27 -47.35 27.65 -5.30
N PRO A 28 -47.14 27.55 -6.62
CA PRO A 28 -47.49 26.37 -7.40
C PRO A 28 -46.30 25.50 -7.82
N ILE A 29 -46.64 24.29 -8.25
CA ILE A 29 -45.80 23.37 -9.02
C ILE A 29 -45.49 24.00 -10.37
N SER A 30 -44.21 24.26 -10.66
CA SER A 30 -43.71 24.42 -12.02
C SER A 30 -42.67 23.34 -12.30
N ARG A 31 -43.03 22.45 -13.23
CA ARG A 31 -42.12 21.54 -13.94
C ARG A 31 -41.12 22.38 -14.73
N GLU A 32 -39.84 22.29 -14.41
CA GLU A 32 -38.77 22.58 -15.38
C GLU A 32 -37.64 21.55 -15.27
N ASN A 33 -37.19 21.12 -16.45
CA ASN A 33 -36.29 20.01 -16.71
C ASN A 33 -34.95 20.11 -15.97
N SER A 34 -34.70 19.22 -15.02
CA SER A 34 -33.44 19.17 -14.25
C SER A 34 -32.31 18.40 -14.95
N SER A 35 -32.35 18.25 -16.28
CA SER A 35 -31.26 17.59 -17.03
C SER A 35 -30.20 18.56 -17.57
N ASP A 36 -30.46 19.88 -17.60
CA ASP A 36 -29.53 20.87 -18.17
C ASP A 36 -28.80 21.75 -17.14
N GLN A 37 -29.07 21.61 -15.83
CA GLN A 37 -28.40 22.44 -14.81
C GLN A 37 -27.14 21.80 -14.20
N LEU A 38 -26.85 20.52 -14.47
CA LEU A 38 -25.67 19.84 -13.94
C LEU A 38 -24.42 19.93 -14.84
N GLN A 39 -24.49 20.65 -15.96
CA GLN A 39 -23.31 20.92 -16.82
C GLN A 39 -22.64 22.28 -16.58
N LYS A 40 -23.12 23.12 -15.65
CA LYS A 40 -22.52 24.44 -15.37
C LYS A 40 -21.43 24.47 -14.29
N TYR A 41 -21.19 23.36 -13.58
CA TYR A 41 -20.09 23.28 -12.62
C TYR A 41 -18.94 22.43 -13.17
N ARG A 42 -18.36 22.87 -14.30
CA ARG A 42 -16.93 22.61 -14.53
C ARG A 42 -16.17 23.41 -13.48
N TYR A 43 -15.67 22.72 -12.46
CA TYR A 43 -14.67 23.30 -11.57
C TYR A 43 -13.45 23.63 -12.43
N SER A 44 -13.24 24.92 -12.70
CA SER A 44 -11.94 25.46 -13.07
C SER A 44 -10.93 25.02 -12.01
N PRO A 45 -9.69 24.68 -12.41
CA PRO A 45 -8.66 24.29 -11.46
C PRO A 45 -8.49 25.44 -10.46
N VAL A 46 -8.57 25.11 -9.16
CA VAL A 46 -8.33 26.05 -8.07
C VAL A 46 -6.89 26.50 -8.17
N THR A 47 -6.66 27.61 -8.87
CA THR A 47 -5.41 28.35 -8.81
C THR A 47 -5.31 28.94 -7.41
N ASN A 48 -4.29 28.51 -6.69
CA ASN A 48 -3.80 29.02 -5.41
C ASN A 48 -4.20 30.51 -5.15
N PRO A 49 -5.05 30.81 -4.14
CA PRO A 49 -5.59 32.16 -3.93
C PRO A 49 -4.56 33.16 -3.35
N PHE A 50 -3.30 32.77 -3.17
CA PHE A 50 -2.23 33.68 -2.71
C PHE A 50 -1.51 34.44 -3.83
N LYS A 51 -1.95 34.38 -5.10
CA LYS A 51 -1.26 35.04 -6.23
C LYS A 51 -1.83 36.37 -6.72
N THR A 52 -2.85 36.95 -6.09
CA THR A 52 -3.37 38.26 -6.51
C THR A 52 -3.68 39.16 -5.32
N GLY A 53 -2.65 39.81 -4.79
CA GLY A 53 -2.83 41.05 -4.02
C GLY A 53 -3.07 42.23 -4.98
N PRO A 54 -3.88 43.24 -4.60
CA PRO A 54 -4.13 44.40 -5.45
C PRO A 54 -2.85 45.21 -5.61
N SER A 55 -2.32 45.26 -6.83
CA SER A 55 -1.23 46.17 -7.18
C SER A 55 -1.78 47.58 -7.32
N PHE A 56 -1.60 48.42 -6.31
CA PHE A 56 -1.78 49.86 -6.44
C PHE A 56 -0.63 50.42 -7.28
N VAL A 57 -0.89 50.66 -8.57
CA VAL A 57 0.09 51.22 -9.51
C VAL A 57 0.17 52.72 -9.30
N VAL A 58 1.23 53.17 -8.64
CA VAL A 58 1.74 54.55 -8.82
C VAL A 58 2.72 54.50 -10.00
N LYS A 59 2.34 55.11 -11.11
CA LYS A 59 3.20 55.24 -12.31
C LYS A 59 4.44 56.06 -11.94
N GLY A 60 5.64 55.47 -12.00
CA GLY A 60 6.88 56.25 -12.05
C GLY A 60 8.15 55.65 -11.47
N THR A 61 8.11 54.55 -10.71
CA THR A 61 9.33 53.95 -10.13
C THR A 61 9.39 52.45 -10.40
N LYS A 62 10.54 51.97 -10.92
CA LYS A 62 10.83 50.54 -11.02
C LYS A 62 10.81 49.97 -9.61
N HIS A 63 9.79 49.19 -9.27
CA HIS A 63 9.59 48.64 -7.94
C HIS A 63 10.64 47.55 -7.67
N VAL A 64 11.83 47.96 -7.21
CA VAL A 64 12.75 47.03 -6.56
C VAL A 64 12.10 46.66 -5.23
N LEU A 65 11.72 45.40 -5.05
CA LEU A 65 11.26 44.91 -3.75
C LEU A 65 12.36 45.23 -2.71
N PRO A 66 12.04 45.94 -1.60
CA PRO A 66 13.05 46.30 -0.62
C PRO A 66 13.76 45.06 -0.10
N SER A 67 15.04 44.89 -0.43
CA SER A 67 15.79 43.75 0.07
C SER A 67 16.16 44.00 1.54
N PRO A 68 16.30 42.95 2.39
CA PRO A 68 16.73 43.11 3.78
C PRO A 68 18.05 43.89 3.89
N HIS A 69 18.94 43.67 2.91
CA HIS A 69 20.22 44.36 2.77
C HIS A 69 20.05 45.84 2.42
N SER A 70 19.12 46.18 1.51
CA SER A 70 18.79 47.57 1.18
C SER A 70 18.17 48.30 2.38
N LEU A 71 17.29 47.64 3.13
CA LEU A 71 16.70 48.22 4.34
C LEU A 71 17.74 48.48 5.42
N LYS A 72 18.70 47.56 5.59
CA LYS A 72 19.83 47.72 6.52
C LYS A 72 20.72 48.89 6.11
N ALA A 73 21.11 48.96 4.84
CA ALA A 73 21.89 50.08 4.31
C ALA A 73 21.17 51.42 4.46
N HIS A 74 19.86 51.48 4.23
CA HIS A 74 19.09 52.71 4.41
C HIS A 74 18.95 53.11 5.90
N ARG A 75 18.90 52.14 6.83
CA ARG A 75 18.93 52.43 8.27
C ARG A 75 20.26 53.03 8.70
N GLU A 76 21.37 52.45 8.25
CA GLU A 76 22.73 52.93 8.56
C GLU A 76 22.95 54.34 7.99
N VAL A 77 22.57 54.59 6.73
CA VAL A 77 22.62 55.93 6.12
C VAL A 77 21.74 56.94 6.88
N PHE A 78 20.56 56.53 7.33
CA PHE A 78 19.68 57.39 8.11
C PHE A 78 20.26 57.72 9.50
N ASP A 79 20.96 56.77 10.13
CA ASP A 79 21.66 57.01 11.40
C ASP A 79 22.79 58.03 11.24
N TYR A 80 23.62 57.89 10.20
CA TYR A 80 24.63 58.91 9.87
C TYR A 80 24.00 60.28 9.60
N LEU A 81 22.89 60.33 8.88
CA LEU A 81 22.17 61.58 8.60
C LEU A 81 21.59 62.22 9.88
N MET A 82 21.04 61.42 10.80
CA MET A 82 20.54 61.94 12.08
C MET A 82 21.65 62.48 12.99
N GLU A 83 22.87 61.98 12.87
CA GLU A 83 24.02 62.49 13.64
C GLU A 83 24.42 63.90 13.23
N GLU A 84 24.29 64.26 11.95
CA GLU A 84 24.58 65.61 11.45
C GLU A 84 23.48 66.64 11.81
N PHE A 85 22.22 66.22 11.97
CA PHE A 85 21.08 67.10 12.29
C PHE A 85 20.76 67.18 13.79
N SER A 86 21.64 67.83 14.58
CA SER A 86 21.54 67.89 16.05
C SER A 86 20.23 68.50 16.62
N THR A 87 19.64 69.51 15.97
CA THR A 87 18.41 70.18 16.45
C THR A 87 17.14 69.34 16.26
N TYR A 88 17.08 68.53 15.21
CA TYR A 88 15.92 67.70 14.87
C TYR A 88 16.10 66.22 15.22
N LYS A 89 17.30 65.83 15.71
CA LYS A 89 17.65 64.46 16.09
C LYS A 89 16.64 63.77 17.02
N PRO A 90 16.09 64.42 18.08
CA PRO A 90 15.09 63.76 18.94
C PRO A 90 13.80 63.39 18.19
N LEU A 91 13.34 64.25 17.28
CA LEU A 91 12.15 64.01 16.48
C LEU A 91 12.38 62.90 15.43
N LEU A 92 13.51 62.96 14.72
CA LEU A 92 13.86 61.94 13.72
C LEU A 92 14.09 60.57 14.38
N SER A 93 14.70 60.54 15.57
CA SER A 93 14.87 59.32 16.35
C SER A 93 13.54 58.76 16.84
N ALA A 94 12.59 59.59 17.25
CA ALA A 94 11.25 59.15 17.62
C ALA A 94 10.50 58.55 16.42
N ILE A 95 10.58 59.22 15.25
CA ILE A 95 9.99 58.71 14.00
C ILE A 95 10.64 57.36 13.61
N LYS A 96 11.97 57.25 13.67
CA LYS A 96 12.70 56.00 13.39
C LYS A 96 12.26 54.88 14.32
N ASN A 97 12.19 55.16 15.62
CA ASN A 97 11.80 54.18 16.64
C ASN A 97 10.38 53.65 16.41
N GLU A 98 9.42 54.51 16.07
CA GLU A 98 8.05 54.08 15.74
C GLU A 98 8.02 53.11 14.54
N TYR A 99 8.77 53.41 13.47
CA TYR A 99 8.87 52.51 12.32
C TYR A 99 9.61 51.21 12.64
N GLU A 100 10.65 51.26 13.46
CA GLU A 100 11.38 50.05 13.90
C GLU A 100 10.52 49.15 14.78
N MET A 101 9.74 49.74 15.69
CA MET A 101 8.75 49.03 16.51
C MET A 101 7.66 48.39 15.65
N MET A 102 7.10 49.13 14.69
CA MET A 102 6.11 48.59 13.74
C MET A 102 6.68 47.47 12.87
N LEU A 103 7.91 47.59 12.38
CA LEU A 103 8.58 46.53 11.62
C LEU A 103 8.84 45.28 12.47
N SER A 104 9.19 45.47 13.75
CA SER A 104 9.35 44.36 14.70
C SER A 104 8.03 43.62 14.95
N ASN A 105 6.94 44.36 15.22
CA ASN A 105 5.61 43.79 15.39
C ASN A 105 5.14 43.03 14.13
N ASN A 106 5.39 43.58 12.93
CA ASN A 106 5.08 42.89 11.68
C ASN A 106 5.87 41.60 11.47
N ARG A 107 7.16 41.56 11.89
CA ARG A 107 7.96 40.32 11.87
C ARG A 107 7.40 39.29 12.85
N GLU A 108 6.99 39.71 14.03
CA GLU A 108 6.39 38.82 15.03
C GLU A 108 5.04 38.26 14.56
N LEU A 109 4.19 39.09 13.95
CA LEU A 109 2.94 38.66 13.31
C LEU A 109 3.23 37.67 12.17
N THR A 110 4.24 37.92 11.35
CA THR A 110 4.66 36.99 10.29
C THR A 110 5.07 35.63 10.88
N ARG A 111 5.85 35.63 11.97
CA ARG A 111 6.26 34.41 12.68
C ARG A 111 5.06 33.65 13.28
N LYS A 112 4.04 34.34 13.77
CA LYS A 112 2.79 33.73 14.28
C LYS A 112 1.92 33.15 13.15
N LEU A 113 1.93 33.76 11.98
CA LEU A 113 1.13 33.30 10.82
C LEU A 113 1.75 32.09 10.11
N GLU A 114 3.07 31.91 10.16
CA GLU A 114 3.75 30.80 9.48
C GLU A 114 3.29 29.40 9.94
N PRO A 115 3.17 29.08 11.25
CA PRO A 115 2.62 27.79 11.67
C PRO A 115 1.14 27.62 11.28
N LEU A 116 0.36 28.71 11.27
CA LEU A 116 -1.05 28.67 10.85
C LEU A 116 -1.19 28.33 9.36
N LYS A 117 -0.28 28.80 8.50
CA LYS A 117 -0.23 28.38 7.09
C LYS A 117 0.07 26.89 6.96
N GLN A 118 1.00 26.37 7.75
CA GLN A 118 1.34 24.94 7.74
C GLN A 118 0.16 24.07 8.20
N VAL A 119 -0.53 24.49 9.28
CA VAL A 119 -1.76 23.83 9.75
C VAL A 119 -2.86 23.92 8.70
N LEU A 120 -2.99 25.04 8.00
CA LEU A 120 -3.98 25.18 6.93
C LEU A 120 -3.67 24.21 5.77
N ILE A 121 -2.42 24.14 5.31
CA ILE A 121 -2.00 23.23 4.23
C ILE A 121 -2.29 21.77 4.60
N THR A 122 -1.86 21.34 5.78
CA THR A 122 -2.09 19.97 6.26
C THR A 122 -3.58 19.66 6.42
N THR A 123 -4.37 20.59 6.95
CA THR A 123 -5.82 20.42 7.06
C THR A 123 -6.50 20.38 5.69
N THR A 124 -6.06 21.20 4.72
CA THR A 124 -6.58 21.16 3.35
C THR A 124 -6.26 19.83 2.66
N GLU A 125 -5.04 19.32 2.82
CA GLU A 125 -4.64 18.02 2.28
C GLU A 125 -5.47 16.88 2.89
N GLN A 126 -5.70 16.90 4.20
CA GLN A 126 -6.59 15.94 4.86
C GLN A 126 -8.02 16.00 4.35
N CYS A 127 -8.56 17.21 4.11
CA CYS A 127 -9.88 17.39 3.53
C CYS A 127 -9.94 16.87 2.08
N GLU A 128 -8.92 17.11 1.26
CA GLU A 128 -8.82 16.61 -0.11
C GLU A 128 -8.74 15.08 -0.14
N GLN A 129 -7.94 14.47 0.73
CA GLN A 129 -7.84 13.02 0.86
C GLN A 129 -9.18 12.39 1.27
N ARG A 130 -9.89 12.97 2.24
CA ARG A 130 -11.23 12.50 2.65
C ARG A 130 -12.24 12.61 1.51
N LEU A 131 -12.22 13.73 0.79
CA LEU A 131 -13.11 13.98 -0.33
C LEU A 131 -12.81 13.03 -1.51
N HIS A 132 -11.53 12.74 -1.77
CA HIS A 132 -11.13 11.73 -2.74
C HIS A 132 -11.61 10.34 -2.34
N ALA A 133 -11.47 9.95 -1.07
CA ALA A 133 -11.92 8.65 -0.57
C ALA A 133 -13.44 8.47 -0.72
N ILE A 134 -14.23 9.50 -0.38
CA ILE A 134 -15.69 9.48 -0.57
C ILE A 134 -16.02 9.37 -2.06
N ARG A 135 -15.43 10.20 -2.92
CA ARG A 135 -15.67 10.14 -4.38
C ARG A 135 -15.27 8.81 -4.99
N SER A 136 -14.18 8.19 -4.53
CA SER A 136 -13.73 6.88 -5.02
C SER A 136 -14.72 5.76 -4.68
N LYS A 137 -15.40 5.87 -3.52
CA LYS A 137 -16.45 4.92 -3.11
C LYS A 137 -17.77 5.17 -3.81
N ASP A 138 -18.17 6.44 -3.96
CA ASP A 138 -19.47 6.80 -4.53
C ASP A 138 -19.51 6.64 -6.06
N ARG A 139 -18.39 6.81 -6.76
CA ARG A 139 -18.31 6.73 -8.23
C ARG A 139 -18.83 5.40 -8.81
N PRO A 140 -18.42 4.20 -8.33
CA PRO A 140 -18.97 2.94 -8.83
C PRO A 140 -20.45 2.78 -8.47
N GLU A 141 -20.88 3.19 -7.28
CA GLU A 141 -22.29 3.07 -6.85
C GLU A 141 -23.21 3.95 -7.72
N ILE A 142 -22.83 5.20 -7.97
CA ILE A 142 -23.55 6.11 -8.87
C ILE A 142 -23.63 5.53 -10.29
N LEU A 143 -22.56 4.87 -10.77
CA LEU A 143 -22.57 4.25 -12.10
C LEU A 143 -23.58 3.12 -12.18
N ILE A 144 -23.61 2.23 -11.17
CA ILE A 144 -24.56 1.12 -11.08
C ILE A 144 -26.00 1.64 -10.96
N LEU A 145 -26.23 2.65 -10.12
CA LEU A 145 -27.56 3.26 -9.95
C LEU A 145 -28.03 3.93 -11.24
N LYS A 146 -27.15 4.57 -12.00
CA LYS A 146 -27.48 5.13 -13.31
C LYS A 146 -27.86 4.05 -14.32
N GLN A 147 -27.09 2.96 -14.38
CA GLN A 147 -27.42 1.83 -15.26
C GLN A 147 -28.77 1.21 -14.91
N LYS A 148 -29.04 1.00 -13.62
CA LYS A 148 -30.34 0.51 -13.13
C LYS A 148 -31.49 1.46 -13.47
N SER A 149 -31.30 2.76 -13.27
CA SER A 149 -32.30 3.78 -13.61
C SER A 149 -32.62 3.76 -15.11
N GLU A 150 -31.61 3.61 -15.96
CA GLU A 150 -31.81 3.53 -17.41
C GLU A 150 -32.53 2.24 -17.83
N ALA A 151 -32.15 1.10 -17.24
CA ALA A 151 -32.83 -0.17 -17.49
C ALA A 151 -34.32 -0.11 -17.10
N LEU A 152 -34.63 0.49 -15.93
CA LEU A 152 -36.00 0.66 -15.48
C LEU A 152 -36.79 1.61 -16.39
N LYS A 153 -36.18 2.68 -16.90
CA LYS A 153 -36.85 3.55 -17.88
C LYS A 153 -37.20 2.80 -19.16
N ASN A 154 -36.26 2.03 -19.69
CA ASN A 154 -36.48 1.22 -20.90
C ASN A 154 -37.61 0.21 -20.67
N GLN A 155 -37.65 -0.43 -19.51
CA GLN A 155 -38.74 -1.34 -19.15
C GLN A 155 -40.09 -0.62 -19.06
N ILE A 156 -40.14 0.57 -18.45
CA ILE A 156 -41.35 1.39 -18.40
C ILE A 156 -41.81 1.78 -19.80
N GLU A 157 -40.89 2.10 -20.72
CA GLU A 157 -41.23 2.41 -22.11
C GLU A 157 -41.82 1.20 -22.83
N VAL A 158 -41.24 0.02 -22.69
CA VAL A 158 -41.78 -1.23 -23.25
C VAL A 158 -43.17 -1.51 -22.70
N MET A 159 -43.35 -1.44 -21.38
CA MET A 159 -44.67 -1.66 -20.76
C MET A 159 -45.71 -0.63 -21.20
N LYS A 160 -45.31 0.62 -21.43
CA LYS A 160 -46.21 1.65 -22.01
C LYS A 160 -46.60 1.34 -23.45
N MET A 161 -45.68 0.85 -24.27
CA MET A 161 -45.97 0.43 -25.64
C MET A 161 -46.94 -0.77 -25.67
N GLU A 162 -46.75 -1.73 -24.77
CA GLU A 162 -47.66 -2.86 -24.60
C GLU A 162 -49.04 -2.41 -24.12
N GLN A 163 -49.09 -1.52 -23.13
CA GLN A 163 -50.35 -0.95 -22.65
C GLN A 163 -51.10 -0.25 -23.79
N LEU A 164 -50.41 0.52 -24.63
CA LEU A 164 -51.01 1.16 -25.80
C LEU A 164 -51.53 0.13 -26.81
N LYS A 165 -50.77 -0.93 -27.08
CA LYS A 165 -51.19 -2.03 -27.96
C LYS A 165 -52.45 -2.70 -27.46
N TYR A 166 -52.51 -3.07 -26.17
CA TYR A 166 -53.68 -3.71 -25.59
C TYR A 166 -54.88 -2.77 -25.53
N GLN A 167 -54.65 -1.48 -25.26
CA GLN A 167 -55.72 -0.49 -25.30
C GLN A 167 -56.33 -0.39 -26.70
N ASN A 168 -55.52 -0.32 -27.75
CA ASN A 168 -56.01 -0.33 -29.13
C ASN A 168 -56.83 -1.59 -29.44
N GLN A 169 -56.39 -2.77 -28.98
CA GLN A 169 -57.14 -4.01 -29.15
C GLN A 169 -58.49 -3.99 -28.41
N VAL A 170 -58.53 -3.43 -27.20
CA VAL A 170 -59.78 -3.28 -26.45
C VAL A 170 -60.73 -2.33 -27.17
N ASP A 171 -60.23 -1.22 -27.72
CA ASP A 171 -61.02 -0.24 -28.46
C ASP A 171 -61.60 -0.88 -29.75
N GLU A 172 -60.81 -1.63 -30.50
CA GLU A 172 -61.27 -2.39 -31.68
C GLU A 172 -62.35 -3.43 -31.32
N LEU A 173 -62.16 -4.17 -30.23
CA LEU A 173 -63.14 -5.15 -29.74
C LEU A 173 -64.42 -4.47 -29.26
N GLN A 174 -64.32 -3.33 -28.58
CA GLN A 174 -65.48 -2.54 -28.17
C GLN A 174 -66.28 -2.04 -29.37
N GLU A 175 -65.62 -1.55 -30.42
CA GLU A 175 -66.28 -1.12 -31.65
C GLU A 175 -67.00 -2.30 -32.34
N ASN A 176 -66.33 -3.45 -32.43
CA ASN A 176 -66.93 -4.67 -32.98
C ASN A 176 -68.12 -5.16 -32.15
N CYS A 177 -68.03 -5.15 -30.82
CA CYS A 177 -69.14 -5.50 -29.94
C CYS A 177 -70.31 -4.52 -30.08
N GLN A 178 -70.05 -3.21 -30.22
CA GLN A 178 -71.09 -2.23 -30.49
C GLN A 178 -71.77 -2.46 -31.83
N MET A 179 -70.99 -2.77 -32.88
CA MET A 179 -71.53 -3.08 -34.21
C MET A 179 -72.39 -4.35 -34.18
N ASN A 180 -71.89 -5.42 -33.53
CA ASN A 180 -72.65 -6.64 -33.34
C ASN A 180 -73.92 -6.44 -32.51
N MET A 181 -73.87 -5.59 -31.48
CA MET A 181 -75.06 -5.25 -30.70
C MET A 181 -76.10 -4.51 -31.56
N LYS A 182 -75.67 -3.56 -32.40
CA LYS A 182 -76.56 -2.89 -33.36
C LYS A 182 -77.18 -3.89 -34.32
N ASN A 183 -76.37 -4.79 -34.91
CA ASN A 183 -76.83 -5.83 -35.81
C ASN A 183 -77.82 -6.80 -35.13
N ILE A 184 -77.54 -7.23 -33.90
CA ILE A 184 -78.43 -8.09 -33.10
C ILE A 184 -79.75 -7.36 -32.83
N ASN A 185 -79.70 -6.08 -32.49
CA ASN A 185 -80.91 -5.29 -32.25
C ASN A 185 -81.72 -5.11 -33.54
N GLU A 186 -81.09 -4.82 -34.68
CA GLU A 186 -81.78 -4.78 -35.99
C GLU A 186 -82.43 -6.13 -36.35
N LEU A 187 -81.72 -7.23 -36.12
CA LEU A 187 -82.26 -8.58 -36.33
C LEU A 187 -83.41 -8.89 -35.38
N ARG A 188 -83.33 -8.47 -34.11
CA ARG A 188 -84.42 -8.59 -33.15
C ARG A 188 -85.66 -7.83 -33.60
N TYR A 189 -85.53 -6.59 -34.08
CA TYR A 189 -86.65 -5.84 -34.64
C TYR A 189 -87.28 -6.56 -35.84
N ARG A 190 -86.45 -7.07 -36.77
CA ARG A 190 -86.95 -7.86 -37.92
C ARG A 190 -87.63 -9.16 -37.49
N GLN A 191 -87.10 -9.82 -36.46
CA GLN A 191 -87.67 -11.05 -35.92
C GLN A 191 -88.98 -10.78 -35.18
N GLU A 192 -89.10 -9.68 -34.44
CA GLU A 192 -90.35 -9.25 -33.81
C GLU A 192 -91.42 -8.93 -34.85
N ASP A 193 -91.07 -8.27 -35.97
CA ASP A 193 -91.98 -8.06 -37.09
C ASP A 193 -92.44 -9.39 -37.72
N LEU A 194 -91.52 -10.33 -37.94
CA LEU A 194 -91.82 -11.67 -38.45
C LEU A 194 -92.65 -12.50 -37.46
N ILE A 195 -92.39 -12.39 -36.15
CA ILE A 195 -93.17 -13.05 -35.09
C ILE A 195 -94.56 -12.43 -35.01
N MET A 196 -94.73 -11.12 -35.17
CA MET A 196 -96.06 -10.51 -35.28
C MET A 196 -96.81 -11.03 -36.51
N GLN A 197 -96.13 -11.18 -37.65
CA GLN A 197 -96.70 -11.81 -38.86
C GLN A 197 -97.01 -13.31 -38.67
N GLN A 198 -96.18 -14.03 -37.91
CA GLN A 198 -96.30 -15.46 -37.69
C GLN A 198 -97.30 -15.80 -36.56
N GLN A 199 -97.44 -14.97 -35.54
CA GLN A 199 -98.48 -15.04 -34.50
C GLN A 199 -99.86 -14.68 -35.06
N ALA A 200 -99.92 -13.85 -36.10
CA ALA A 200 -101.14 -13.65 -36.88
C ALA A 200 -101.49 -14.89 -37.75
N ALA A 201 -100.52 -15.79 -38.02
CA ALA A 201 -100.69 -16.92 -38.94
C ALA A 201 -100.74 -18.32 -38.27
N ASN A 202 -100.17 -18.51 -37.08
CA ASN A 202 -100.06 -19.83 -36.46
C ASN A 202 -100.63 -19.84 -35.03
N GLN A 203 -101.91 -20.16 -34.95
CA GLN A 203 -102.41 -20.95 -33.82
C GLN A 203 -101.88 -22.38 -33.99
N TYR A 204 -101.32 -22.92 -32.90
CA TYR A 204 -100.97 -24.33 -32.63
C TYR A 204 -99.54 -24.82 -32.95
N ALA A 205 -99.03 -25.51 -31.91
CA ALA A 205 -98.09 -26.64 -31.91
C ALA A 205 -96.59 -26.38 -31.72
N SER A 206 -96.15 -26.46 -30.45
CA SER A 206 -95.12 -27.40 -29.93
C SER A 206 -94.91 -27.05 -28.45
N GLY A 207 -95.18 -27.90 -27.47
CA GLY A 207 -94.49 -29.17 -27.23
C GLY A 207 -93.90 -29.23 -25.80
N GLU A 208 -93.90 -28.11 -25.06
CA GLU A 208 -93.84 -28.04 -23.60
C GLU A 208 -95.11 -27.33 -23.15
N ASP A 209 -95.85 -27.85 -22.17
CA ASP A 209 -97.10 -27.21 -21.71
C ASP A 209 -96.79 -25.74 -21.32
N PRO A 210 -97.25 -24.74 -22.11
CA PRO A 210 -96.95 -23.34 -21.85
C PRO A 210 -97.48 -22.90 -20.48
N THR A 211 -98.44 -23.66 -19.95
CA THR A 211 -98.99 -23.49 -18.61
C THR A 211 -97.99 -23.93 -17.56
N MET A 212 -97.35 -25.10 -17.70
CA MET A 212 -96.30 -25.58 -16.79
C MET A 212 -95.07 -24.68 -16.79
N MET A 213 -94.60 -24.22 -17.95
CA MET A 213 -93.47 -23.26 -18.01
C MET A 213 -93.84 -21.91 -17.37
N LYS A 214 -95.07 -21.43 -17.58
CA LYS A 214 -95.58 -20.22 -16.90
C LYS A 214 -95.79 -20.43 -15.40
N ILE A 215 -96.10 -21.64 -14.95
CA ILE A 215 -96.21 -22.01 -13.53
C ILE A 215 -94.82 -22.07 -12.90
N ALA A 216 -93.85 -22.73 -13.55
CA ALA A 216 -92.45 -22.80 -13.12
C ALA A 216 -91.79 -21.42 -13.10
N LEU A 217 -92.00 -20.57 -14.12
CA LEU A 217 -91.51 -19.20 -14.15
C LEU A 217 -92.16 -18.34 -13.06
N ARG A 218 -93.49 -18.47 -12.86
CA ARG A 218 -94.16 -17.78 -11.74
C ARG A 218 -93.62 -18.26 -10.40
N ARG A 219 -93.32 -19.55 -10.26
CA ARG A 219 -92.74 -20.11 -9.04
C ARG A 219 -91.31 -19.63 -8.82
N ALA A 220 -90.47 -19.62 -9.84
CA ALA A 220 -89.11 -19.09 -9.78
C ALA A 220 -89.10 -17.58 -9.44
N LYS A 221 -89.98 -16.78 -10.05
CA LYS A 221 -90.14 -15.36 -9.70
C LYS A 221 -90.68 -15.14 -8.29
N TYR A 222 -91.56 -16.03 -7.83
CA TYR A 222 -92.06 -16.00 -6.45
C TYR A 222 -90.97 -16.37 -5.45
N ASP A 223 -90.19 -17.41 -5.72
CA ASP A 223 -89.07 -17.86 -4.88
C ASP A 223 -87.91 -16.83 -4.92
N GLU A 224 -87.64 -16.20 -6.06
CA GLU A 224 -86.74 -15.04 -6.20
C GLU A 224 -87.25 -13.86 -5.38
N GLY A 225 -88.55 -13.55 -5.44
CA GLY A 225 -89.18 -12.53 -4.61
C GLY A 225 -89.00 -12.81 -3.12
N ILE A 226 -89.21 -14.05 -2.67
CA ILE A 226 -88.97 -14.46 -1.28
C ILE A 226 -87.48 -14.35 -0.92
N ALA A 227 -86.57 -14.74 -1.81
CA ALA A 227 -85.13 -14.65 -1.55
C ALA A 227 -84.67 -13.19 -1.47
N LEU A 228 -85.18 -12.31 -2.33
CA LEU A 228 -84.94 -10.87 -2.28
C LEU A 228 -85.56 -10.25 -1.02
N GLU A 229 -86.76 -10.68 -0.63
CA GLU A 229 -87.40 -10.19 0.59
C GLU A 229 -86.64 -10.65 1.84
N LYS A 230 -86.13 -11.89 1.87
CA LYS A 230 -85.21 -12.35 2.93
C LYS A 230 -83.88 -11.61 2.90
N LEU A 231 -83.31 -11.36 1.73
CA LEU A 231 -82.07 -10.58 1.59
C LEU A 231 -82.29 -9.15 2.10
N LYS A 232 -83.44 -8.56 1.79
CA LYS A 232 -83.84 -7.23 2.26
C LYS A 232 -84.12 -7.24 3.76
N GLU A 233 -84.81 -8.25 4.28
CA GLU A 233 -85.05 -8.40 5.71
C GLU A 233 -83.73 -8.60 6.48
N MET A 234 -82.79 -9.38 5.94
CA MET A 234 -81.44 -9.51 6.48
C MET A 234 -80.71 -8.16 6.38
N SER A 235 -80.71 -7.52 5.23
CA SER A 235 -80.11 -6.19 5.04
C SER A 235 -80.67 -5.19 6.05
N ASP A 236 -81.99 -5.13 6.25
CA ASP A 236 -82.66 -4.20 7.15
C ASP A 236 -82.40 -4.55 8.63
N LYS A 237 -82.38 -5.85 8.99
CA LYS A 237 -82.02 -6.33 10.34
C LYS A 237 -80.58 -6.01 10.69
N TYR A 238 -79.67 -6.11 9.73
CA TYR A 238 -78.24 -5.86 9.95
C TYR A 238 -77.83 -4.41 9.65
N ALA A 239 -78.68 -3.61 8.99
CA ALA A 239 -78.39 -2.20 8.63
C ALA A 239 -78.12 -1.30 9.84
N ASN A 240 -78.76 -1.59 10.98
CA ASN A 240 -78.60 -0.82 12.22
C ASN A 240 -77.78 -1.55 13.29
N VAL A 241 -77.30 -2.77 13.02
CA VAL A 241 -76.57 -3.61 14.00
C VAL A 241 -75.07 -3.38 13.91
N THR A 242 -74.57 -2.93 12.77
CA THR A 242 -73.17 -2.52 12.60
C THR A 242 -73.15 -1.04 12.25
N PRO A 243 -72.55 -0.17 13.08
CA PRO A 243 -72.35 1.23 12.74
C PRO A 243 -71.71 1.34 11.35
N ARG A 244 -72.22 2.25 10.51
CA ARG A 244 -71.71 2.43 9.14
C ARG A 244 -70.19 2.68 9.10
N ARG A 245 -69.66 3.34 10.15
CA ARG A 245 -68.22 3.52 10.35
C ARG A 245 -67.50 2.18 10.44
N ASP A 246 -67.93 1.30 11.33
CA ASP A 246 -67.30 0.00 11.57
C ASP A 246 -67.41 -0.90 10.33
N PHE A 247 -68.52 -0.81 9.57
CA PHE A 247 -68.65 -1.51 8.28
C PHE A 247 -67.68 -0.97 7.22
N GLU A 248 -67.56 0.35 7.09
CA GLU A 248 -66.61 0.99 6.17
C GLU A 248 -65.15 0.70 6.57
N GLU A 249 -64.85 0.64 7.87
CA GLU A 249 -63.56 0.22 8.42
C GLU A 249 -63.27 -1.25 8.10
N LEU A 250 -64.20 -2.15 8.38
CA LEU A 250 -64.05 -3.59 8.09
C LEU A 250 -63.94 -3.87 6.59
N GLN A 251 -64.68 -3.13 5.75
CA GLN A 251 -64.57 -3.20 4.30
C GLN A 251 -63.17 -2.75 3.84
N LYS A 252 -62.66 -1.65 4.39
CA LYS A 252 -61.31 -1.16 4.11
C LYS A 252 -60.25 -2.18 4.55
N GLU A 253 -60.44 -2.82 5.70
CA GLU A 253 -59.57 -3.89 6.18
C GLU A 253 -59.60 -5.11 5.24
N LEU A 254 -60.78 -5.56 4.81
CA LEU A 254 -60.91 -6.66 3.85
C LEU A 254 -60.28 -6.32 2.50
N GLU A 255 -60.45 -5.10 2.00
CA GLU A 255 -59.80 -4.64 0.77
C GLU A 255 -58.28 -4.56 0.92
N ALA A 256 -57.78 -4.09 2.06
CA ALA A 256 -56.35 -4.06 2.37
C ALA A 256 -55.78 -5.48 2.48
N LEU A 257 -56.49 -6.38 3.16
CA LEU A 257 -56.11 -7.77 3.32
C LEU A 257 -56.12 -8.51 1.97
N ARG A 258 -57.10 -8.23 1.11
CA ARG A 258 -57.15 -8.76 -0.25
C ARG A 258 -55.97 -8.29 -1.10
N LYS A 259 -55.60 -7.01 -1.00
CA LYS A 259 -54.39 -6.47 -1.66
C LYS A 259 -53.13 -7.14 -1.13
N TYR A 260 -53.05 -7.35 0.18
CA TYR A 260 -51.94 -8.04 0.82
C TYR A 260 -51.81 -9.50 0.33
N PHE A 261 -52.91 -10.25 0.26
CA PHE A 261 -52.90 -11.60 -0.29
C PHE A 261 -52.48 -11.62 -1.76
N TYR A 262 -52.98 -10.69 -2.57
CA TYR A 262 -52.59 -10.59 -3.98
C TYR A 262 -51.09 -10.30 -4.14
N GLU A 263 -50.53 -9.43 -3.31
CA GLU A 263 -49.09 -9.16 -3.30
C GLU A 263 -48.28 -10.38 -2.87
N LYS A 264 -48.71 -11.10 -1.82
CA LYS A 264 -48.06 -12.33 -1.38
C LYS A 264 -48.14 -13.47 -2.40
N ASP A 265 -49.25 -13.61 -3.11
CA ASP A 265 -49.38 -14.57 -4.19
C ASP A 265 -48.41 -14.24 -5.33
N ARG A 266 -48.29 -12.95 -5.70
CA ARG A 266 -47.33 -12.50 -6.73
C ARG A 266 -45.89 -12.76 -6.30
N ASP A 267 -45.53 -12.44 -5.06
CA ASP A 267 -44.19 -12.67 -4.53
C ASP A 267 -43.86 -14.16 -4.50
N THR A 268 -44.82 -15.00 -4.10
CA THR A 268 -44.68 -16.46 -4.07
C THR A 268 -44.47 -17.02 -5.47
N GLU A 269 -45.22 -16.51 -6.46
CA GLU A 269 -45.06 -16.94 -7.84
C GLU A 269 -43.70 -16.52 -8.41
N THR A 270 -43.26 -15.30 -8.10
CA THR A 270 -41.92 -14.82 -8.48
C THR A 270 -40.84 -15.72 -7.88
N LEU A 271 -40.94 -16.05 -6.59
CA LEU A 271 -39.98 -16.92 -5.91
C LEU A 271 -39.95 -18.34 -6.50
N LYS A 272 -41.09 -18.89 -6.93
CA LYS A 272 -41.11 -20.18 -7.65
C LYS A 272 -40.34 -20.09 -8.97
N THR A 273 -40.57 -19.03 -9.76
CA THR A 273 -39.84 -18.86 -11.02
C THR A 273 -38.34 -18.73 -10.80
N GLU A 274 -37.91 -17.98 -9.80
CA GLU A 274 -36.50 -17.88 -9.41
C GLU A 274 -35.94 -19.24 -8.99
N HIS A 275 -36.69 -20.00 -8.18
CA HIS A 275 -36.29 -21.35 -7.79
C HIS A 275 -36.12 -22.29 -9.00
N ASP A 276 -37.05 -22.26 -9.95
CA ASP A 276 -36.98 -23.06 -11.18
C ASP A 276 -35.78 -22.67 -12.04
N THR A 277 -35.47 -21.36 -12.15
CA THR A 277 -34.27 -20.90 -12.86
C THR A 277 -32.99 -21.35 -12.15
N LEU A 278 -32.95 -21.32 -10.82
CA LEU A 278 -31.80 -21.78 -10.04
C LEU A 278 -31.60 -23.29 -10.18
N LEU A 279 -32.68 -24.07 -10.23
CA LEU A 279 -32.61 -25.50 -10.50
C LEU A 279 -32.03 -25.78 -11.89
N GLU A 280 -32.38 -24.99 -12.89
CA GLU A 280 -31.84 -25.15 -14.24
C GLU A 280 -30.34 -24.79 -14.30
N VAL A 281 -29.94 -23.68 -13.68
CA VAL A 281 -28.52 -23.32 -13.55
C VAL A 281 -27.75 -24.40 -12.80
N HIS A 282 -28.31 -24.95 -11.72
CA HIS A 282 -27.66 -26.02 -10.95
C HIS A 282 -27.41 -27.26 -11.80
N LYS A 283 -28.40 -27.68 -12.62
CA LYS A 283 -28.23 -28.79 -13.57
C LYS A 283 -27.11 -28.50 -14.57
N GLN A 284 -27.05 -27.29 -15.13
CA GLN A 284 -25.99 -26.90 -16.07
C GLN A 284 -24.60 -26.95 -15.41
N VAL A 285 -24.48 -26.45 -14.18
CA VAL A 285 -23.21 -26.49 -13.43
C VAL A 285 -22.77 -27.93 -13.14
N ILE A 286 -23.70 -28.84 -12.84
CA ILE A 286 -23.38 -30.27 -12.68
C ILE A 286 -22.81 -30.84 -13.97
N VAL A 287 -23.45 -30.56 -15.12
CA VAL A 287 -22.97 -31.04 -16.42
C VAL A 287 -21.58 -30.49 -16.72
N GLN A 288 -21.36 -29.19 -16.54
CA GLN A 288 -20.03 -28.57 -16.73
C GLN A 288 -18.97 -29.17 -15.81
N ARG A 289 -19.31 -29.42 -14.54
CA ARG A 289 -18.40 -30.09 -13.59
C ARG A 289 -17.99 -31.46 -14.13
N ASP A 290 -18.94 -32.24 -14.62
CA ASP A 290 -18.69 -33.60 -15.12
C ASP A 290 -17.87 -33.56 -16.42
N GLU A 291 -18.11 -32.59 -17.30
CA GLU A 291 -17.29 -32.34 -18.49
C GLU A 291 -15.85 -31.97 -18.12
N PHE A 292 -15.65 -31.02 -17.21
CA PHE A 292 -14.31 -30.64 -16.73
C PHE A 292 -13.60 -31.79 -16.02
N PHE A 293 -14.32 -32.61 -15.27
CA PHE A 293 -13.76 -33.79 -14.64
C PHE A 293 -13.28 -34.80 -15.69
N GLN A 294 -14.10 -35.10 -16.70
CA GLN A 294 -13.70 -36.00 -17.79
C GLN A 294 -12.50 -35.45 -18.57
N GLU A 295 -12.47 -34.15 -18.84
CA GLU A 295 -11.34 -33.52 -19.54
C GLU A 295 -10.07 -33.54 -18.68
N SER A 296 -10.18 -33.26 -17.38
CA SER A 296 -9.07 -33.40 -16.44
C SER A 296 -8.52 -34.82 -16.40
N GLU A 297 -9.38 -35.84 -16.39
CA GLU A 297 -8.96 -37.24 -16.46
C GLU A 297 -8.27 -37.57 -17.78
N ARG A 298 -8.79 -37.10 -18.91
CA ARG A 298 -8.13 -37.27 -20.23
C ARG A 298 -6.75 -36.62 -20.27
N LEU A 299 -6.62 -35.41 -19.72
CA LEU A 299 -5.34 -34.72 -19.59
C LEU A 299 -4.39 -35.49 -18.65
N ARG A 300 -4.91 -36.06 -17.56
CA ARG A 300 -4.11 -36.89 -16.63
C ARG A 300 -3.57 -38.15 -17.32
N GLN A 301 -4.37 -38.77 -18.19
CA GLN A 301 -4.00 -39.98 -18.94
C GLN A 301 -3.02 -39.69 -20.10
N THR A 302 -3.11 -38.51 -20.72
CA THR A 302 -2.26 -38.10 -21.85
C THR A 302 -1.01 -37.33 -21.40
N ALA A 303 -0.98 -36.82 -20.17
CA ALA A 303 0.20 -36.21 -19.59
C ALA A 303 1.27 -37.28 -19.35
N THR A 304 2.48 -37.00 -19.82
CA THR A 304 3.69 -37.63 -19.27
C THR A 304 3.67 -37.43 -17.75
N PRO A 305 3.77 -38.49 -16.94
CA PRO A 305 3.69 -38.38 -15.49
C PRO A 305 4.63 -37.29 -15.00
N ARG A 306 4.08 -36.29 -14.30
CA ARG A 306 4.87 -35.21 -13.72
C ARG A 306 5.83 -35.86 -12.72
N PRO A 307 7.15 -35.63 -12.81
CA PRO A 307 8.08 -36.10 -11.79
C PRO A 307 7.63 -35.61 -10.41
N GLU A 308 7.99 -36.30 -9.34
CA GLU A 308 7.64 -35.89 -7.97
C GLU A 308 8.52 -34.69 -7.57
N TRP A 309 8.21 -33.48 -8.07
CA TRP A 309 9.03 -32.27 -7.87
C TRP A 309 9.21 -31.90 -6.40
N GLU A 310 8.27 -32.31 -5.54
CA GLU A 310 8.39 -32.17 -4.08
C GLU A 310 9.63 -32.91 -3.54
N LYS A 311 9.97 -34.08 -4.11
CA LYS A 311 11.20 -34.80 -3.74
C LYS A 311 12.47 -34.13 -4.24
N CYS A 312 12.37 -33.27 -5.26
CA CYS A 312 13.53 -32.53 -5.78
C CYS A 312 13.95 -31.36 -4.87
N ALA A 313 13.02 -30.80 -4.07
CA ALA A 313 13.34 -29.72 -3.13
C ALA A 313 14.12 -30.23 -1.89
N ASP A 314 13.85 -31.47 -1.48
CA ASP A 314 14.45 -32.13 -0.33
C ASP A 314 15.90 -32.61 -0.55
N ILE A 315 16.40 -32.51 -1.78
CA ILE A 315 17.72 -33.02 -2.17
C ILE A 315 18.56 -31.82 -2.60
N VAL A 316 19.63 -31.53 -1.84
CA VAL A 316 20.69 -30.64 -2.33
C VAL A 316 21.35 -31.37 -3.51
N PRO A 317 21.59 -30.75 -4.67
CA PRO A 317 22.38 -31.36 -5.73
C PRO A 317 23.77 -31.70 -5.18
N GLY A 318 23.94 -32.93 -4.69
CA GLY A 318 25.04 -33.32 -3.84
C GLY A 318 25.38 -34.79 -4.05
N GLY A 319 26.68 -35.07 -4.10
CA GLY A 319 27.25 -36.21 -4.78
C GLY A 319 28.31 -35.78 -5.81
N GLN A 320 29.16 -34.78 -5.50
CA GLN A 320 30.24 -34.35 -6.40
C GLN A 320 31.31 -35.46 -6.60
N GLY A 321 31.18 -36.56 -5.85
CA GLY A 321 32.03 -37.75 -5.93
C GLY A 321 33.29 -37.61 -5.08
N ASP A 322 34.06 -38.70 -5.04
CA ASP A 322 35.28 -38.80 -4.21
C ASP A 322 36.55 -38.42 -4.98
N ARG A 323 36.43 -37.63 -6.05
CA ARG A 323 37.57 -37.23 -6.88
C ARG A 323 38.47 -36.24 -6.13
N GLU A 324 39.77 -36.28 -6.42
CA GLU A 324 40.74 -35.38 -5.81
C GLU A 324 40.46 -33.89 -6.12
N ASP A 325 39.84 -33.60 -7.25
CA ASP A 325 39.42 -32.26 -7.69
C ASP A 325 38.31 -31.64 -6.81
N VAL A 326 37.58 -32.46 -6.04
CA VAL A 326 36.50 -32.00 -5.15
C VAL A 326 37.11 -31.66 -3.78
N PRO A 327 36.77 -30.50 -3.16
CA PRO A 327 37.26 -30.17 -1.82
C PRO A 327 36.93 -31.26 -0.81
N ALA A 328 37.86 -31.55 0.11
CA ALA A 328 37.73 -32.67 1.05
C ALA A 328 36.43 -32.67 1.88
N TYR A 329 35.86 -31.50 2.16
CA TYR A 329 34.61 -31.35 2.90
C TYR A 329 33.35 -31.65 2.07
N LEU A 330 33.46 -31.76 0.74
CA LEU A 330 32.37 -32.10 -0.19
C LEU A 330 32.54 -33.49 -0.84
N ARG A 331 33.61 -34.23 -0.52
CA ARG A 331 33.82 -35.59 -1.03
C ARG A 331 32.80 -36.53 -0.40
N TYR A 332 31.76 -36.83 -1.15
CA TYR A 332 30.73 -37.79 -0.80
C TYR A 332 30.01 -38.23 -2.06
N GLU A 333 29.67 -39.51 -2.12
CA GLU A 333 28.86 -40.12 -3.16
C GLU A 333 27.50 -40.56 -2.57
N GLY A 334 26.42 -39.94 -3.05
CA GLY A 334 25.06 -40.26 -2.61
C GLY A 334 24.18 -39.04 -2.40
N GLN A 335 22.89 -39.26 -2.15
CA GLN A 335 21.93 -38.18 -1.95
C GLN A 335 22.17 -37.45 -0.63
N VAL A 336 22.18 -36.12 -0.69
CA VAL A 336 22.31 -35.27 0.49
C VAL A 336 20.98 -34.57 0.76
N ARG A 337 20.49 -34.71 1.99
CA ARG A 337 19.23 -34.09 2.42
C ARG A 337 19.40 -32.58 2.57
N ASN A 338 18.48 -31.82 2.00
CA ASN A 338 18.39 -30.38 2.18
C ASN A 338 17.80 -30.05 3.56
N ARG A 339 18.59 -29.36 4.38
CA ARG A 339 18.21 -28.86 5.71
C ARG A 339 17.55 -27.48 5.65
N HIS A 340 17.47 -26.88 4.46
CA HIS A 340 16.81 -25.60 4.21
C HIS A 340 17.37 -24.46 5.07
N LEU A 341 18.69 -24.39 5.20
CA LEU A 341 19.36 -23.35 5.99
C LEU A 341 18.98 -21.96 5.50
N GLY A 342 18.44 -21.14 6.41
CA GLY A 342 18.16 -19.74 6.17
C GLY A 342 19.42 -18.86 6.25
N LYS A 343 19.31 -17.61 5.81
CA LYS A 343 20.41 -16.63 5.86
C LYS A 343 20.90 -16.39 7.30
N LYS A 344 19.99 -16.12 8.24
CA LYS A 344 20.32 -15.88 9.66
C LYS A 344 21.02 -17.07 10.31
N GLU A 345 20.51 -18.28 10.07
CA GLU A 345 21.10 -19.53 10.58
C GLU A 345 22.51 -19.77 10.00
N THR A 346 22.69 -19.50 8.70
CA THR A 346 23.99 -19.60 8.03
C THR A 346 25.00 -18.63 8.64
N ALA A 347 24.61 -17.36 8.87
CA ALA A 347 25.49 -16.35 9.46
C ALA A 347 25.92 -16.70 10.89
N ILE A 348 24.98 -17.18 11.73
CA ILE A 348 25.28 -17.63 13.10
C ILE A 348 26.27 -18.81 13.07
N LEU A 349 26.04 -19.77 12.18
CA LEU A 349 26.91 -20.94 12.07
C LEU A 349 28.33 -20.55 11.63
N ILE A 350 28.47 -19.63 10.66
CA ILE A 350 29.78 -19.11 10.23
C ILE A 350 30.49 -18.42 11.39
N LYS A 351 29.78 -17.60 12.17
CA LYS A 351 30.34 -16.92 13.36
C LYS A 351 30.84 -17.92 14.41
N ASP A 352 30.06 -18.98 14.68
CA ASP A 352 30.45 -20.04 15.60
C ASP A 352 31.71 -20.78 15.11
N VAL A 353 31.79 -21.11 13.81
CA VAL A 353 32.97 -21.75 13.21
C VAL A 353 34.20 -20.87 13.39
N TRP A 354 34.12 -19.57 13.10
CA TRP A 354 35.23 -18.63 13.28
C TRP A 354 35.66 -18.49 14.74
N LYS A 355 34.70 -18.47 15.67
CA LYS A 355 34.98 -18.38 17.10
C LYS A 355 35.75 -19.60 17.60
N GLU A 356 35.30 -20.80 17.24
CA GLU A 356 35.95 -22.07 17.60
C GLU A 356 37.33 -22.18 16.95
N LYS A 357 37.46 -21.76 15.69
CA LYS A 357 38.75 -21.75 14.99
C LYS A 357 39.76 -20.82 15.66
N THR A 358 39.31 -19.62 16.05
CA THR A 358 40.16 -18.64 16.74
C THR A 358 40.61 -19.15 18.10
N ALA A 359 39.74 -19.86 18.83
CA ALA A 359 40.10 -20.51 20.09
C ALA A 359 41.13 -21.63 19.88
N ALA A 360 40.89 -22.54 18.92
CA ALA A 360 41.84 -23.62 18.59
C ALA A 360 43.21 -23.08 18.15
N ASN A 361 43.23 -22.00 17.36
CA ASN A 361 44.45 -21.32 16.94
C ASN A 361 45.17 -20.59 18.09
N ALA A 362 44.45 -20.16 19.13
CA ALA A 362 45.03 -19.54 20.32
C ALA A 362 45.67 -20.59 21.25
N GLU A 363 45.02 -21.74 21.42
CA GLU A 363 45.53 -22.87 22.22
C GLU A 363 46.79 -23.51 21.62
N THR A 364 46.95 -23.43 20.30
CA THR A 364 48.11 -23.99 19.59
C THR A 364 49.39 -23.13 19.71
N LYS A 365 49.30 -21.90 20.24
CA LYS A 365 50.45 -20.98 20.39
C LYS A 365 51.41 -21.31 21.55
N SER A 366 51.13 -22.34 22.34
CA SER A 366 52.04 -22.79 23.41
C SER A 366 52.96 -23.93 22.95
N GLU A 367 54.25 -23.59 22.79
CA GLU A 367 55.43 -24.44 23.06
C GLU A 367 56.10 -25.31 21.97
N ASP A 368 55.69 -25.34 20.69
CA ASP A 368 56.43 -26.12 19.67
C ASP A 368 56.82 -25.31 18.42
N VAL A 369 58.13 -25.21 18.16
CA VAL A 369 58.74 -24.51 17.00
C VAL A 369 58.54 -25.28 15.67
N ASP A 370 58.06 -26.53 15.72
CA ASP A 370 57.94 -27.45 14.57
C ASP A 370 56.48 -27.84 14.21
N LYS A 371 55.45 -27.12 14.67
CA LYS A 371 54.06 -27.38 14.27
C LYS A 371 53.62 -26.54 13.06
N PRO A 372 52.82 -27.13 12.14
CA PRO A 372 52.61 -26.60 10.81
C PRO A 372 51.73 -25.34 10.81
N GLU A 373 51.79 -24.63 9.69
CA GLU A 373 50.89 -23.56 9.27
C GLU A 373 49.43 -23.80 9.69
N ARG A 374 48.73 -22.72 10.00
CA ARG A 374 47.31 -22.73 10.44
C ARG A 374 46.49 -23.70 9.57
N ILE A 375 45.65 -24.51 10.22
CA ILE A 375 44.81 -25.49 9.51
C ILE A 375 43.85 -24.74 8.57
N PRO A 376 43.80 -25.08 7.27
CA PRO A 376 42.88 -24.45 6.32
C PRO A 376 41.43 -24.54 6.77
N MET A 377 40.61 -23.53 6.45
CA MET A 377 39.20 -23.49 6.87
C MET A 377 38.40 -24.71 6.40
N SER A 378 38.67 -25.17 5.18
CA SER A 378 38.05 -26.37 4.59
C SER A 378 38.26 -27.64 5.43
N VAL A 379 39.45 -27.81 6.01
CA VAL A 379 39.79 -28.95 6.88
C VAL A 379 39.23 -28.73 8.29
N PHE A 380 39.34 -27.51 8.81
CA PHE A 380 38.83 -27.17 10.14
C PHE A 380 37.31 -27.36 10.23
N LEU A 381 36.55 -26.96 9.20
CA LEU A 381 35.09 -27.11 9.17
C LEU A 381 34.66 -28.58 9.38
N VAL A 382 35.37 -29.51 8.75
CA VAL A 382 35.11 -30.96 8.89
C VAL A 382 35.44 -31.43 10.31
N GLN A 383 36.55 -30.99 10.90
CA GLN A 383 36.90 -31.32 12.29
C GLN A 383 35.87 -30.78 13.29
N TYR A 384 35.43 -29.55 13.09
CA TYR A 384 34.39 -28.89 13.88
C TYR A 384 33.06 -29.66 13.81
N LEU A 385 32.61 -30.03 12.61
CA LEU A 385 31.36 -30.78 12.43
C LEU A 385 31.45 -32.20 12.99
N ASN A 386 32.59 -32.89 12.86
CA ASN A 386 32.81 -34.21 13.47
C ASN A 386 32.79 -34.14 15.01
N THR A 387 33.18 -33.01 15.60
CA THR A 387 33.10 -32.81 17.05
C THR A 387 31.66 -32.56 17.50
N LYS A 388 30.86 -31.86 16.68
CA LYS A 388 29.45 -31.55 16.99
C LYS A 388 28.47 -32.67 16.68
N PHE A 389 28.76 -33.53 15.70
CA PHE A 389 27.84 -34.58 15.25
C PHE A 389 28.49 -35.96 15.28
N PRO A 390 27.84 -36.96 15.93
CA PRO A 390 28.41 -38.30 16.07
C PRO A 390 28.31 -39.15 14.80
N LEU A 391 27.45 -38.78 13.85
CA LEU A 391 27.19 -39.55 12.62
C LEU A 391 27.85 -38.85 11.43
N HIS A 392 28.69 -39.59 10.69
CA HIS A 392 29.38 -39.06 9.50
C HIS A 392 28.40 -38.55 8.43
N GLN A 393 27.24 -39.22 8.26
CA GLN A 393 26.20 -38.77 7.33
C GLN A 393 25.67 -37.36 7.67
N MET A 394 25.53 -37.02 8.96
CA MET A 394 25.12 -35.68 9.36
C MET A 394 26.20 -34.65 9.05
N VAL A 395 27.47 -35.01 9.24
CA VAL A 395 28.60 -34.12 8.93
C VAL A 395 28.61 -33.77 7.44
N VAL A 396 28.46 -34.78 6.58
CA VAL A 396 28.35 -34.59 5.12
C VAL A 396 27.14 -33.70 4.77
N GLU A 397 25.97 -33.98 5.35
CA GLU A 397 24.78 -33.15 5.13
C GLU A 397 25.05 -31.68 5.50
N TRP A 398 25.65 -31.42 6.66
CA TRP A 398 25.97 -30.06 7.07
C TRP A 398 27.01 -29.41 6.16
N CYS A 399 28.07 -30.10 5.75
CA CYS A 399 29.06 -29.56 4.82
C CYS A 399 28.41 -29.06 3.52
N TYR A 400 27.56 -29.90 2.91
CA TYR A 400 26.86 -29.58 1.67
C TYR A 400 25.83 -28.46 1.86
N ASN A 401 25.06 -28.50 2.95
CA ASN A 401 24.06 -27.45 3.22
C ASN A 401 24.71 -26.10 3.54
N ILE A 402 25.83 -26.08 4.25
CA ILE A 402 26.60 -24.85 4.53
C ILE A 402 27.20 -24.32 3.23
N HIS A 403 27.78 -25.18 2.39
CA HIS A 403 28.33 -24.77 1.11
C HIS A 403 27.24 -24.20 0.18
N ASP A 404 26.13 -24.90 0.04
CA ASP A 404 24.98 -24.47 -0.77
C ASP A 404 24.33 -23.18 -0.22
N SER A 405 24.18 -23.05 1.11
CA SER A 405 23.64 -21.81 1.70
C SER A 405 24.61 -20.64 1.51
N CYS A 406 25.91 -20.87 1.62
CA CYS A 406 26.92 -19.85 1.33
C CYS A 406 26.88 -19.41 -0.14
N GLN A 407 26.69 -20.33 -1.09
CA GLN A 407 26.51 -20.00 -2.51
C GLN A 407 25.24 -19.19 -2.76
N ARG A 408 24.11 -19.60 -2.16
CA ARG A 408 22.82 -18.89 -2.28
C ARG A 408 22.86 -17.49 -1.68
N TYR A 409 23.58 -17.30 -0.58
CA TYR A 409 23.70 -16.02 0.13
C TYR A 409 25.03 -15.29 -0.15
N SER A 410 25.70 -15.61 -1.26
CA SER A 410 26.99 -15.03 -1.68
C SER A 410 26.95 -13.53 -1.97
N HIS A 411 25.77 -12.92 -2.03
CA HIS A 411 25.61 -11.47 -2.09
C HIS A 411 25.97 -10.76 -0.76
N ASP A 412 26.02 -11.48 0.35
CA ASP A 412 26.48 -10.95 1.64
C ASP A 412 28.00 -11.07 1.72
N GLU A 413 28.70 -9.95 1.86
CA GLU A 413 30.17 -9.88 1.83
C GLU A 413 30.85 -10.85 2.80
N ARG A 414 30.31 -11.04 4.00
CA ARG A 414 30.89 -11.94 5.01
C ARG A 414 30.71 -13.39 4.65
N ILE A 415 29.54 -13.75 4.13
CA ILE A 415 29.25 -15.11 3.66
C ILE A 415 30.09 -15.41 2.42
N ALA A 416 30.24 -14.45 1.51
CA ALA A 416 31.10 -14.55 0.34
C ALA A 416 32.57 -14.73 0.74
N MET A 417 33.07 -13.94 1.69
CA MET A 417 34.43 -14.06 2.21
C MET A 417 34.65 -15.43 2.86
N PHE A 418 33.70 -15.89 3.69
CA PHE A 418 33.78 -17.23 4.27
C PHE A 418 33.77 -18.33 3.19
N LEU A 419 32.91 -18.22 2.18
CA LEU A 419 32.87 -19.16 1.07
C LEU A 419 34.19 -19.18 0.30
N GLY A 420 34.75 -18.01 -0.02
CA GLY A 420 36.03 -17.89 -0.72
C GLY A 420 37.19 -18.46 0.09
N ILE A 421 37.20 -18.27 1.42
CA ILE A 421 38.19 -18.90 2.30
C ILE A 421 37.95 -20.43 2.39
N LEU A 422 36.70 -20.87 2.34
CA LEU A 422 36.34 -22.29 2.39
C LEU A 422 36.69 -23.03 1.09
N THR A 423 36.64 -22.35 -0.07
CA THR A 423 37.05 -22.87 -1.38
C THR A 423 38.52 -22.63 -1.70
N ASP A 424 39.27 -21.99 -0.80
CA ASP A 424 40.68 -21.63 -0.98
C ASP A 424 40.91 -20.60 -2.12
N GLU A 425 39.87 -19.83 -2.47
CA GLU A 425 39.95 -18.70 -3.40
C GLU A 425 40.47 -17.43 -2.73
N ILE A 426 40.24 -17.28 -1.42
CA ILE A 426 40.64 -16.14 -0.61
C ILE A 426 41.52 -16.63 0.54
N ASP A 427 42.67 -16.00 0.72
CA ASP A 427 43.56 -16.28 1.86
C ASP A 427 42.90 -15.87 3.18
N GLU A 428 42.95 -16.76 4.16
CA GLU A 428 42.44 -16.53 5.51
C GLU A 428 43.10 -15.34 6.22
N GLU A 429 44.31 -14.95 5.83
CA GLU A 429 44.96 -13.73 6.32
C GLU A 429 44.15 -12.46 6.04
N VAL A 430 43.28 -12.45 5.02
CA VAL A 430 42.38 -11.32 4.74
C VAL A 430 41.39 -11.11 5.88
N TYR A 431 40.79 -12.19 6.40
CA TYR A 431 39.86 -12.13 7.53
C TYR A 431 40.57 -11.65 8.80
N TYR A 432 41.73 -12.21 9.12
CA TYR A 432 42.51 -11.80 10.29
C TYR A 432 43.05 -10.38 10.17
N GLY A 433 43.39 -9.94 8.95
CA GLY A 433 43.78 -8.56 8.65
C GLY A 433 42.66 -7.59 8.96
N GLN A 434 41.43 -7.86 8.48
CA GLN A 434 40.26 -7.03 8.79
C GLN A 434 39.99 -6.99 10.30
N LEU A 435 40.02 -8.14 10.99
CA LEU A 435 39.78 -8.20 12.43
C LEU A 435 40.84 -7.44 13.24
N ASN A 436 42.11 -7.58 12.87
CA ASN A 436 43.22 -6.89 13.51
C ASN A 436 43.16 -5.38 13.28
N LEU A 437 42.86 -4.94 12.05
CA LEU A 437 42.69 -3.52 11.75
C LEU A 437 41.58 -2.90 12.62
N MET A 438 40.43 -3.57 12.72
CA MET A 438 39.32 -3.10 13.56
C MET A 438 39.72 -3.05 15.04
N SER A 439 40.45 -4.07 15.52
CA SER A 439 40.96 -4.10 16.89
C SER A 439 42.01 -3.00 17.15
N ARG A 440 42.90 -2.71 16.20
CA ARG A 440 43.90 -1.63 16.29
C ARG A 440 43.23 -0.27 16.33
N LEU A 441 42.26 -0.03 15.44
CA LEU A 441 41.51 1.21 15.39
C LEU A 441 40.73 1.46 16.68
N LEU A 442 40.01 0.45 17.19
CA LEU A 442 39.30 0.55 18.47
C LEU A 442 40.28 0.75 19.64
N GLY A 443 41.44 0.07 19.63
CA GLY A 443 42.49 0.25 20.63
C GLY A 443 43.09 1.67 20.60
N TYR A 444 43.24 2.24 19.42
CA TYR A 444 43.73 3.59 19.22
C TYR A 444 42.74 4.65 19.73
N PHE A 445 41.43 4.47 19.46
CA PHE A 445 40.39 5.31 20.06
C PHE A 445 40.39 5.23 21.59
N ARG A 446 40.58 4.04 22.17
CA ARG A 446 40.71 3.87 23.63
C ARG A 446 41.92 4.59 24.20
N GLN A 447 43.04 4.61 23.46
CA GLN A 447 44.25 5.29 23.89
C GLN A 447 44.05 6.81 23.92
N ILE A 448 43.42 7.40 22.90
CA ILE A 448 43.13 8.84 22.86
C ILE A 448 42.09 9.22 23.91
N ALA A 449 41.06 8.40 24.09
CA ALA A 449 40.02 8.65 25.09
C ALA A 449 40.50 8.43 26.54
N ALA A 450 41.70 7.89 26.77
CA ALA A 450 42.20 7.58 28.11
C ALA A 450 42.40 8.81 28.99
N ASP A 451 42.65 9.97 28.38
CA ASP A 451 42.88 11.25 29.06
C ASP A 451 41.59 12.08 29.24
N GLU A 452 40.46 11.63 28.68
CA GLU A 452 39.16 12.29 28.74
C GLU A 452 38.36 11.94 30.01
N GLU A 453 37.41 12.80 30.39
CA GLU A 453 36.56 12.59 31.58
C GLU A 453 35.69 11.33 31.47
N ASN A 454 35.37 10.91 30.24
CA ASN A 454 34.66 9.67 29.94
C ASN A 454 35.42 8.83 28.89
N PRO A 455 36.02 7.69 29.27
CA PRO A 455 36.88 6.92 28.38
C PRO A 455 36.13 6.24 27.23
N ASN A 456 34.80 6.20 27.24
CA ASN A 456 33.98 5.57 26.19
C ASN A 456 33.43 6.57 25.16
N VAL A 457 33.75 7.86 25.29
CA VAL A 457 33.16 8.93 24.49
C VAL A 457 34.26 9.81 23.90
N LEU A 458 34.15 10.15 22.61
CA LEU A 458 35.06 11.06 21.91
C LEU A 458 34.26 12.20 21.27
N SER A 459 34.73 13.44 21.37
CA SER A 459 34.14 14.55 20.62
C SER A 459 34.37 14.38 19.12
N ARG A 460 33.56 15.03 18.27
CA ARG A 460 33.74 14.99 16.81
C ARG A 460 35.14 15.39 16.35
N ASP A 461 35.66 16.48 16.90
CA ASP A 461 36.98 16.97 16.50
C ASP A 461 38.07 15.98 16.90
N MET A 462 37.99 15.39 18.09
CA MET A 462 38.93 14.37 18.54
C MET A 462 38.80 13.06 17.77
N PHE A 463 37.58 12.68 17.37
CA PHE A 463 37.33 11.50 16.54
C PHE A 463 37.90 11.69 15.13
N LYS A 464 37.71 12.89 14.52
CA LYS A 464 38.30 13.24 13.22
C LYS A 464 39.83 13.27 13.29
N LEU A 465 40.39 13.87 14.34
CA LEU A 465 41.85 13.88 14.57
C LEU A 465 42.40 12.46 14.75
N ALA A 466 41.70 11.62 15.52
CA ALA A 466 42.09 10.23 15.74
C ALA A 466 42.08 9.42 14.43
N LEU A 467 41.07 9.61 13.59
CA LEU A 467 41.00 8.97 12.28
C LEU A 467 42.12 9.47 11.35
N SER A 468 42.42 10.77 11.37
CA SER A 468 43.49 11.35 10.56
C SER A 468 44.88 10.90 11.00
N ASP A 469 45.09 10.68 12.29
CA ASP A 469 46.37 10.19 12.81
C ASP A 469 46.52 8.68 12.58
N PHE A 470 45.44 7.91 12.73
CA PHE A 470 45.47 6.47 12.46
C PHE A 470 45.62 6.13 10.98
N PHE A 471 44.98 6.91 10.10
CA PHE A 471 45.05 6.78 8.65
C PHE A 471 45.87 7.93 8.05
N GLU A 472 47.19 7.91 8.28
CA GLU A 472 48.12 8.97 7.86
C GLU A 472 48.04 9.31 6.36
N ASP A 473 47.64 8.35 5.52
CA ASP A 473 47.63 8.47 4.05
C ASP A 473 46.24 8.76 3.44
N LYS A 474 45.18 8.95 4.25
CA LYS A 474 43.82 9.21 3.73
C LYS A 474 43.56 10.70 3.50
N ASP A 475 42.86 10.99 2.41
CA ASP A 475 42.42 12.35 2.09
C ASP A 475 41.37 12.86 3.10
N GLU A 476 41.34 14.17 3.35
CA GLU A 476 40.38 14.77 4.29
C GLU A 476 38.91 14.48 3.89
N ALA A 477 38.64 14.33 2.60
CA ALA A 477 37.31 13.97 2.09
C ALA A 477 36.90 12.53 2.45
N ASP A 478 37.83 11.59 2.53
CA ASP A 478 37.57 10.20 2.90
C ASP A 478 37.45 10.05 4.43
N ILE A 479 38.24 10.82 5.19
CA ILE A 479 38.08 10.94 6.64
C ILE A 479 36.70 11.56 6.98
N GLU A 480 36.26 12.60 6.27
CA GLU A 480 34.95 13.20 6.49
C GLU A 480 33.80 12.22 6.15
N GLN A 481 33.97 11.34 5.15
CA GLN A 481 33.01 10.27 4.87
C GLN A 481 32.90 9.28 6.04
N LEU A 482 34.03 8.90 6.65
CA LEU A 482 34.06 8.04 7.84
C LEU A 482 33.36 8.70 9.04
N VAL A 483 33.60 9.99 9.27
CA VAL A 483 32.93 10.76 10.33
C VAL A 483 31.42 10.79 10.09
N ARG A 484 30.97 11.07 8.85
CA ARG A 484 29.54 11.08 8.50
C ARG A 484 28.88 9.71 8.69
N ALA A 485 29.58 8.63 8.34
CA ALA A 485 29.07 7.27 8.56
C ALA A 485 28.87 6.97 10.06
N ALA A 486 29.79 7.43 10.91
CA ALA A 486 29.67 7.33 12.37
C ALA A 486 28.53 8.22 12.93
N GLU A 487 28.33 9.42 12.38
CA GLU A 487 27.23 10.34 12.77
C GLU A 487 25.87 9.73 12.46
N GLN A 488 25.73 9.16 11.25
CA GLN A 488 24.51 8.49 10.80
C GLN A 488 24.15 7.32 11.71
N GLU A 489 25.13 6.52 12.13
CA GLU A 489 24.93 5.38 13.01
C GLU A 489 24.56 5.81 14.45
N SER A 490 25.14 6.91 14.92
CA SER A 490 24.89 7.45 16.26
C SER A 490 23.63 8.34 16.36
N ASN A 491 22.92 8.57 15.23
CA ASN A 491 21.82 9.54 15.09
C ASN A 491 22.18 10.97 15.53
N ILE A 492 23.45 11.33 15.38
CA ILE A 492 23.97 12.65 15.74
C ILE A 492 23.57 13.64 14.65
N THR A 493 22.92 14.75 15.02
CA THR A 493 22.41 15.75 14.05
C THR A 493 23.12 17.10 14.18
N GLU A 494 23.72 17.39 15.34
CA GLU A 494 24.45 18.63 15.59
C GLU A 494 25.98 18.43 15.59
N ALA A 495 26.71 19.46 15.14
CA ALA A 495 28.16 19.40 14.91
C ALA A 495 29.04 19.25 16.17
N ASN A 496 28.46 19.39 17.38
CA ASN A 496 29.16 19.38 18.67
C ASN A 496 28.85 18.15 19.53
N GLU A 497 28.23 17.12 18.95
CA GLU A 497 27.90 15.91 19.69
C GLU A 497 29.11 14.95 19.78
N SER A 498 29.05 14.06 20.77
CA SER A 498 30.11 13.14 21.10
C SER A 498 29.75 11.70 20.73
N PHE A 499 30.72 10.95 20.23
CA PHE A 499 30.59 9.59 19.75
C PHE A 499 30.84 8.61 20.89
N THR A 500 29.89 7.70 21.14
CA THR A 500 30.19 6.48 21.89
C THR A 500 30.88 5.49 20.95
N TYR A 501 32.19 5.69 20.73
CA TYR A 501 32.94 5.02 19.67
C TYR A 501 32.94 3.49 19.79
N ALA A 502 32.80 2.94 21.00
CA ALA A 502 32.71 1.49 21.20
C ALA A 502 31.46 0.86 20.54
N ASN A 503 30.37 1.62 20.42
CA ASN A 503 29.13 1.13 19.82
C ASN A 503 29.24 0.94 18.31
N LEU A 504 30.11 1.71 17.65
CA LEU A 504 30.35 1.64 16.20
C LEU A 504 30.95 0.28 15.75
N PHE A 505 31.48 -0.50 16.70
CA PHE A 505 32.10 -1.81 16.46
C PHE A 505 31.22 -2.97 16.94
N ILE A 506 29.97 -2.71 17.35
CA ILE A 506 29.04 -3.76 17.79
C ILE A 506 28.40 -4.41 16.56
N GLU A 507 28.35 -5.74 16.58
CA GLU A 507 27.62 -6.53 15.59
C GLU A 507 26.14 -6.67 15.99
N ASP A 508 25.24 -6.55 15.02
CA ASP A 508 23.80 -6.79 15.21
C ASP A 508 23.46 -8.29 15.40
N GLU A 509 22.17 -8.63 15.56
CA GLU A 509 21.71 -10.03 15.70
C GLU A 509 22.05 -10.93 14.51
N GLU A 510 22.34 -10.35 13.34
CA GLU A 510 22.76 -11.04 12.12
C GLU A 510 24.29 -10.96 11.94
N GLY A 511 25.00 -10.48 12.96
CA GLY A 511 26.45 -10.30 13.01
C GLY A 511 26.97 -9.12 12.20
N LYS A 512 26.10 -8.27 11.64
CA LYS A 512 26.46 -7.21 10.70
C LYS A 512 26.96 -6.01 11.48
N PHE A 513 28.01 -5.37 10.99
CA PHE A 513 28.46 -4.11 11.55
C PHE A 513 27.61 -2.94 11.04
N GLY A 514 27.67 -1.83 11.76
CA GLY A 514 27.01 -0.60 11.37
C GLY A 514 27.67 0.12 10.18
N ALA A 515 27.10 1.26 9.82
CA ALA A 515 27.49 2.05 8.65
C ALA A 515 28.97 2.48 8.70
N PHE A 516 29.51 2.73 9.89
CA PHE A 516 30.90 3.14 10.05
C PHE A 516 31.89 2.06 9.60
N VAL A 517 31.75 0.83 10.10
CA VAL A 517 32.66 -0.28 9.75
C VAL A 517 32.46 -0.72 8.31
N ASP A 518 31.22 -0.74 7.81
CA ASP A 518 30.92 -1.02 6.40
C ASP A 518 31.66 0.00 5.49
N GLU A 519 31.68 1.27 5.88
CA GLU A 519 32.38 2.33 5.15
C GLU A 519 33.91 2.16 5.20
N VAL A 520 34.48 1.84 6.37
CA VAL A 520 35.92 1.53 6.49
C VAL A 520 36.31 0.38 5.56
N LYS A 521 35.53 -0.71 5.54
CA LYS A 521 35.75 -1.85 4.64
C LYS A 521 35.63 -1.48 3.18
N ARG A 522 34.61 -0.69 2.82
CA ARG A 522 34.40 -0.20 1.45
C ARG A 522 35.59 0.62 0.95
N GLN A 523 36.13 1.51 1.78
CA GLN A 523 37.32 2.30 1.41
C GLN A 523 38.56 1.41 1.22
N LEU A 524 38.80 0.45 2.12
CA LEU A 524 39.92 -0.48 2.00
C LEU A 524 39.81 -1.37 0.75
N GLU A 525 38.60 -1.83 0.42
CA GLU A 525 38.38 -2.63 -0.78
C GLU A 525 38.60 -1.79 -2.06
N LYS A 526 38.23 -0.51 -2.04
CA LYS A 526 38.55 0.43 -3.13
C LYS A 526 40.06 0.59 -3.30
N GLU A 527 40.79 0.79 -2.21
CA GLU A 527 42.26 0.91 -2.21
C GLU A 527 42.93 -0.39 -2.70
N LYS A 528 42.44 -1.55 -2.24
CA LYS A 528 42.92 -2.86 -2.67
C LYS A 528 42.67 -3.12 -4.15
N ASN A 529 41.49 -2.76 -4.67
CA ASN A 529 41.19 -2.87 -6.10
C ASN A 529 42.10 -1.95 -6.93
N TYR A 530 42.34 -0.73 -6.46
CA TYR A 530 43.28 0.18 -7.10
C TYR A 530 44.70 -0.41 -7.18
N VAL A 531 45.19 -0.99 -6.08
CA VAL A 531 46.50 -1.68 -6.06
C VAL A 531 46.51 -2.91 -6.96
N SER A 532 45.42 -3.69 -6.99
CA SER A 532 45.27 -4.86 -7.86
C SER A 532 45.31 -4.48 -9.34
N ASP A 533 44.66 -3.38 -9.72
CA ASP A 533 44.65 -2.88 -11.09
C ASP A 533 46.03 -2.36 -11.51
N ILE A 534 46.76 -1.69 -10.62
CA ILE A 534 48.18 -1.35 -10.85
C ILE A 534 49.03 -2.62 -10.99
N MET A 535 48.79 -3.65 -10.16
CA MET A 535 49.54 -4.90 -10.20
C MET A 535 49.28 -5.74 -11.46
N LYS A 536 48.06 -5.73 -12.02
CA LYS A 536 47.76 -6.42 -13.29
C LYS A 536 48.52 -5.84 -14.46
N GLU A 537 48.77 -4.54 -14.45
CA GLU A 537 49.52 -3.82 -15.49
C GLU A 537 51.05 -3.99 -15.34
N VAL A 538 51.50 -4.57 -14.23
CA VAL A 538 52.91 -4.78 -13.91
C VAL A 538 53.23 -6.28 -13.88
N ASP A 539 53.65 -6.80 -15.03
CA ASP A 539 53.83 -8.25 -15.27
C ASP A 539 55.12 -8.86 -14.68
N THR A 540 55.92 -8.10 -13.90
CA THR A 540 57.20 -8.62 -13.40
C THR A 540 57.54 -8.26 -11.95
N LYS A 541 58.31 -9.15 -11.31
CA LYS A 541 58.85 -8.99 -9.95
C LYS A 541 59.81 -7.79 -9.78
N LYS A 542 60.08 -7.02 -10.85
CA LYS A 542 60.99 -5.87 -10.89
C LYS A 542 60.40 -4.81 -11.80
N VAL A 543 59.73 -3.84 -11.20
CA VAL A 543 59.08 -2.74 -11.92
C VAL A 543 60.11 -1.68 -12.25
N SER A 544 60.15 -1.22 -13.51
CA SER A 544 60.90 -0.03 -13.91
C SER A 544 60.13 1.26 -13.54
N TYR A 545 60.83 2.39 -13.42
CA TYR A 545 60.21 3.70 -13.15
C TYR A 545 59.14 4.04 -14.20
N ASP A 546 59.46 3.86 -15.49
CA ASP A 546 58.54 4.10 -16.61
C ASP A 546 57.36 3.12 -16.65
N GLU A 547 57.54 1.89 -16.19
CA GLU A 547 56.49 0.87 -16.15
C GLU A 547 55.50 1.18 -15.03
N LEU A 548 55.99 1.57 -13.86
CA LEU A 548 55.16 1.97 -12.74
C LEU A 548 54.42 3.28 -13.03
N GLN A 549 55.07 4.25 -13.69
CA GLN A 549 54.44 5.49 -14.12
C GLN A 549 53.29 5.21 -15.10
N ARG A 550 53.52 4.37 -16.11
CA ARG A 550 52.46 3.98 -17.07
C ARG A 550 51.33 3.21 -16.40
N ALA A 551 51.63 2.28 -15.51
CA ALA A 551 50.61 1.52 -14.78
C ALA A 551 49.74 2.44 -13.90
N ILE A 552 50.34 3.40 -13.21
CA ILE A 552 49.60 4.38 -12.39
C ILE A 552 48.74 5.30 -13.26
N THR A 553 49.28 5.86 -14.36
CA THR A 553 48.51 6.73 -15.27
C THR A 553 47.40 5.97 -16.03
N LEU A 554 47.55 4.66 -16.24
CA LEU A 554 46.53 3.84 -16.88
C LEU A 554 45.43 3.43 -15.89
N ALA A 555 45.79 3.13 -14.64
CA ALA A 555 44.84 2.79 -13.58
C ALA A 555 44.04 4.01 -13.10
N ASP A 556 44.65 5.20 -13.08
CA ASP A 556 43.99 6.47 -12.78
C ASP A 556 44.37 7.54 -13.82
N PRO A 557 43.55 7.74 -14.86
CA PRO A 557 43.79 8.76 -15.89
C PRO A 557 43.62 10.21 -15.41
N GLU A 558 43.01 10.43 -14.23
CA GLU A 558 42.75 11.76 -13.67
C GLU A 558 43.81 12.18 -12.63
N ILE A 559 44.78 11.32 -12.34
CA ILE A 559 45.82 11.61 -11.36
C ILE A 559 46.72 12.77 -11.83
N GLU A 560 46.97 13.73 -10.95
CA GLU A 560 47.92 14.82 -11.21
C GLU A 560 49.34 14.26 -11.38
N GLU A 561 50.06 14.74 -12.41
CA GLU A 561 51.43 14.33 -12.73
C GLU A 561 52.39 14.52 -11.53
N THR A 562 52.14 15.56 -10.70
CA THR A 562 52.86 15.83 -9.45
C THR A 562 52.62 14.78 -8.35
N ARG A 563 51.43 14.19 -8.28
CA ARG A 563 51.11 13.08 -7.36
C ARG A 563 51.75 11.79 -7.84
N VAL A 564 51.76 11.54 -9.15
CA VAL A 564 52.47 10.38 -9.73
C VAL A 564 53.96 10.46 -9.41
N ASP A 565 54.57 11.63 -9.58
CA ASP A 565 55.97 11.85 -9.24
C ASP A 565 56.24 11.69 -7.74
N ALA A 566 55.33 12.10 -6.86
CA ALA A 566 55.45 11.89 -5.42
C ALA A 566 55.38 10.41 -5.03
N ILE A 567 54.45 9.65 -5.64
CA ILE A 567 54.28 8.20 -5.44
C ILE A 567 55.51 7.46 -5.96
N LEU A 568 56.01 7.81 -7.15
CA LEU A 568 57.23 7.24 -7.71
C LEU A 568 58.45 7.59 -6.86
N PHE A 569 58.55 8.85 -6.41
CA PHE A 569 59.64 9.28 -5.54
C PHE A 569 59.63 8.53 -4.22
N TRP A 570 58.46 8.29 -3.62
CA TRP A 570 58.29 7.48 -2.41
C TRP A 570 58.62 6.00 -2.65
N ALA A 571 58.08 5.41 -3.72
CA ALA A 571 58.30 4.01 -4.09
C ALA A 571 59.78 3.69 -4.34
N TYR A 572 60.55 4.65 -4.89
CA TYR A 572 61.98 4.49 -5.15
C TYR A 572 62.89 5.17 -4.10
N ARG A 573 62.34 5.70 -2.98
CA ARG A 573 63.08 6.48 -1.97
C ARG A 573 63.97 5.68 -1.02
N VAL A 574 64.50 4.53 -1.44
CA VAL A 574 65.57 3.83 -0.72
C VAL A 574 66.74 3.52 -1.65
N ARG A 575 67.38 4.56 -2.19
CA ARG A 575 68.85 4.76 -2.13
C ARG A 575 69.28 6.03 -2.88
N THR A 576 69.86 6.96 -2.14
CA THR A 576 70.66 8.05 -2.70
C THR A 576 71.94 7.50 -3.34
N SER A 577 72.36 8.16 -4.43
CA SER A 577 73.63 8.05 -5.16
C SER A 577 73.89 6.80 -6.02
N SER A 578 73.79 7.04 -7.33
CA SER A 578 74.68 6.56 -8.40
C SER A 578 74.51 5.14 -8.97
N HIS A 579 73.52 4.35 -8.57
CA HIS A 579 73.13 3.16 -9.33
C HIS A 579 71.64 2.87 -9.22
N TRP A 580 70.91 3.05 -10.32
CA TRP A 580 69.53 2.57 -10.51
C TRP A 580 69.54 1.03 -10.46
N LYS A 581 69.37 0.45 -9.26
CA LYS A 581 69.17 -0.99 -9.08
C LYS A 581 67.87 -1.23 -8.31
N ASN A 582 66.86 -1.59 -9.09
CA ASN A 582 65.71 -2.49 -8.85
C ASN A 582 65.15 -2.62 -7.43
N LEU A 583 63.88 -2.22 -7.27
CA LEU A 583 63.05 -2.59 -6.12
C LEU A 583 62.74 -4.10 -6.14
N SER A 584 62.75 -4.72 -4.96
CA SER A 584 62.25 -6.07 -4.73
C SER A 584 60.77 -6.01 -4.35
N LEU A 585 59.94 -6.93 -4.88
CA LEU A 585 58.51 -7.15 -4.56
C LEU A 585 58.15 -7.03 -3.07
N SER A 586 59.10 -7.32 -2.18
CA SER A 586 58.92 -7.23 -0.74
C SER A 586 58.63 -5.80 -0.22
N HIS A 587 58.99 -4.74 -0.96
CA HIS A 587 58.67 -3.36 -0.56
C HIS A 587 57.26 -2.93 -1.01
N ILE A 588 56.72 -3.49 -2.09
CA ILE A 588 55.35 -3.20 -2.56
C ILE A 588 54.31 -3.92 -1.68
N LEU A 589 54.66 -5.07 -1.09
CA LEU A 589 53.81 -5.77 -0.12
C LEU A 589 53.68 -5.05 1.23
N ILE A 590 54.58 -4.11 1.55
CA ILE A 590 54.46 -3.29 2.78
C ILE A 590 53.39 -2.21 2.60
N LEU A 591 53.11 -1.76 1.37
CA LEU A 591 51.99 -0.87 1.06
C LEU A 591 50.62 -1.52 1.28
N SER A 592 50.52 -2.85 1.37
CA SER A 592 49.25 -3.55 1.65
C SER A 592 49.13 -4.07 3.09
N LYS A 593 50.07 -3.74 3.99
CA LYS A 593 50.08 -4.20 5.39
C LYS A 593 50.31 -3.09 6.43
N GLY A 594 50.19 -1.81 6.06
CA GLY A 594 50.17 -0.68 7.01
C GLY A 594 48.79 -0.49 7.59
#